data_AF-A0A094PNY0-F1
#
_entry.id   AF-A0A094PNY0-F1
#
_cell.length_a   1.000
_cell.length_b   1.000
_cell.length_c   1.000
_cell.angle_alpha   90.00
_cell.angle_beta   90.00
_cell.angle_gamma   90.00
#
_symmetry.space_group_name_H-M   'P 1'
#
loop_
_entity.id
_entity.type
_entity.pdbx_description
1 polymer ?
#
loop_
_entity_poly.entity_id
_entity_poly.type
_entity_poly.pdbx_seq_one_letter_code
_entity_poly.pdbx_strand_id
1 'polypeptide(L)'
;GSVVTFLKLQELMTTRPVVFPGGRFVIAATLAGALGTSGWVIASGGTTPLLVLAGLSLLFGVLFVLPVGGADVPIVISLLNAFTGLTVAASGYVLQSTLLIVAGTLVGASGTILTRKMAEAMGRSLFGTLFGAFTAKPQAAAEAGEVRPVKSGSPDDVAILLNYAQRVVIVPGFGLAVAQAQHTVRELADLLSEKGVEVAYGIHPVAGRMPGHMNVLLAEANVPYEQLVEMEEINPTFPQTDVVLVVGANDVVNPAAKTTPGCPIYGMPILDVASAGNVIFLKRSMRPGFAGIENDLLYDAKTTLLFGDAKDSLTKVVNALKAL
;
A
#
# COMPACT_ATOMS: atom_id res chain seq x y z
N GLY A 1 -13.41 15.18 -1.03
CA GLY A 1 -12.50 14.20 -0.42
C GLY A 1 -12.52 12.91 -1.19
N SER A 2 -13.44 12.00 -0.84
CA SER A 2 -13.46 10.63 -1.36
C SER A 2 -13.52 10.52 -2.88
N VAL A 3 -14.23 11.43 -3.58
CA VAL A 3 -14.24 11.49 -5.04
C VAL A 3 -12.83 11.75 -5.62
N VAL A 4 -12.08 12.70 -5.03
CA VAL A 4 -10.70 12.99 -5.46
C VAL A 4 -9.79 11.78 -5.20
N THR A 5 -9.98 11.11 -4.06
CA THR A 5 -9.28 9.87 -3.71
C THR A 5 -9.56 8.76 -4.73
N PHE A 6 -10.83 8.59 -5.13
CA PHE A 6 -11.25 7.65 -6.17
C PHE A 6 -10.60 7.96 -7.51
N LEU A 7 -10.62 9.22 -7.95
CA LEU A 7 -10.01 9.64 -9.22
C LEU A 7 -8.49 9.37 -9.23
N LYS A 8 -7.80 9.54 -8.09
CA LYS A 8 -6.37 9.19 -7.95
C LYS A 8 -6.14 7.68 -8.03
N LEU A 9 -6.98 6.87 -7.39
CA LEU A 9 -6.85 5.41 -7.40
C LEU A 9 -7.09 4.82 -8.79
N GLN A 10 -8.08 5.34 -9.51
CA GLN A 10 -8.41 4.92 -10.87
C GLN A 10 -7.45 5.49 -11.92
N GLU A 11 -6.45 6.28 -11.49
CA GLU A 11 -5.47 6.92 -12.37
C GLU A 11 -6.11 7.85 -13.43
N LEU A 12 -7.38 8.26 -13.19
CA LEU A 12 -8.10 9.28 -13.97
C LEU A 12 -7.56 10.69 -13.70
N MET A 13 -6.89 10.86 -12.57
CA MET A 13 -6.13 12.04 -12.19
C MET A 13 -4.71 11.63 -11.80
N THR A 14 -3.75 12.55 -11.90
CA THR A 14 -2.37 12.32 -11.46
C THR A 14 -2.29 11.78 -10.04
N THR A 15 -1.53 10.70 -9.88
CA THR A 15 -1.22 10.10 -8.58
C THR A 15 -0.18 10.89 -7.80
N ARG A 16 0.53 11.83 -8.45
CA ARG A 16 1.51 12.69 -7.77
C ARG A 16 0.80 13.73 -6.90
N PRO A 17 1.42 14.15 -5.78
CA PRO A 17 0.97 15.31 -5.00
C PRO A 17 0.71 16.52 -5.90
N VAL A 18 -0.49 17.09 -5.83
CA VAL A 18 -0.81 18.35 -6.53
C VAL A 18 -0.72 19.49 -5.52
N VAL A 19 0.35 20.27 -5.64
CA VAL A 19 0.65 21.39 -4.74
C VAL A 19 0.74 22.67 -5.56
N PHE A 20 0.19 23.76 -5.04
CA PHE A 20 0.24 25.08 -5.69
C PHE A 20 0.77 26.14 -4.71
N PRO A 21 1.37 27.24 -5.21
CA PRO A 21 1.94 28.29 -4.37
C PRO A 21 0.89 28.85 -3.40
N GLY A 22 1.20 28.84 -2.10
CA GLY A 22 0.29 29.32 -1.05
C GLY A 22 -0.85 28.36 -0.69
N GLY A 23 -0.87 27.12 -1.20
CA GLY A 23 -1.97 26.17 -0.97
C GLY A 23 -2.31 25.91 0.50
N ARG A 24 -1.32 25.90 1.40
CA ARG A 24 -1.56 25.80 2.85
C ARG A 24 -2.44 26.92 3.40
N PHE A 25 -2.25 28.15 2.90
CA PHE A 25 -3.03 29.31 3.32
C PHE A 25 -4.44 29.25 2.75
N VAL A 26 -4.60 28.79 1.51
CA VAL A 26 -5.92 28.62 0.88
C VAL A 26 -6.72 27.53 1.59
N ILE A 27 -6.10 26.40 1.95
CA ILE A 27 -6.75 25.34 2.73
C ILE A 27 -7.19 25.88 4.11
N ALA A 28 -6.28 26.56 4.82
CA ALA A 28 -6.58 27.13 6.13
C ALA A 28 -7.67 28.20 6.06
N ALA A 29 -7.63 29.08 5.06
CA ALA A 29 -8.64 30.11 4.83
C ALA A 29 -10.00 29.50 4.48
N THR A 30 -10.02 28.44 3.67
CA THR A 30 -11.27 27.72 3.34
C THR A 30 -11.87 27.05 4.58
N LEU A 31 -11.03 26.45 5.44
CA LEU A 31 -11.47 25.87 6.71
C LEU A 31 -12.01 26.93 7.68
N ALA A 32 -11.28 28.03 7.86
CA ALA A 32 -11.72 29.14 8.68
C ALA A 32 -13.03 29.77 8.15
N GLY A 33 -13.13 29.91 6.83
CA GLY A 33 -14.35 30.34 6.15
C GLY A 33 -15.52 29.40 6.42
N ALA A 34 -15.32 28.08 6.30
CA ALA A 34 -16.34 27.08 6.62
C ALA A 34 -16.81 27.20 8.09
N LEU A 35 -15.88 27.29 9.05
CA LEU A 35 -16.22 27.47 10.47
C LEU A 35 -16.98 28.78 10.74
N GLY A 36 -16.55 29.88 10.11
CA GLY A 36 -17.25 31.17 10.19
C GLY A 36 -18.67 31.10 9.63
N THR A 37 -18.85 30.44 8.47
CA THR A 37 -20.18 30.22 7.90
C THR A 37 -21.04 29.29 8.75
N SER A 38 -20.46 28.30 9.44
CA SER A 38 -21.21 27.49 10.42
C SER A 38 -21.78 28.35 11.55
N GLY A 39 -21.00 29.30 12.07
CA GLY A 39 -21.50 30.28 13.05
C GLY A 39 -22.62 31.14 12.48
N TRP A 40 -22.50 31.57 11.22
CA TRP A 40 -23.55 32.33 10.52
C TRP A 40 -24.84 31.52 10.33
N VAL A 41 -24.74 30.24 9.99
CA VAL A 41 -25.88 29.30 9.92
C VAL A 41 -26.60 29.23 11.27
N ILE A 42 -25.85 29.10 12.37
CA ILE A 42 -26.43 29.03 13.72
C ILE A 42 -27.12 30.35 14.11
N ALA A 43 -26.50 31.49 13.80
CA ALA A 43 -26.99 32.79 14.24
C ALA A 43 -28.20 33.30 13.44
N SER A 44 -28.21 33.09 12.12
CA SER A 44 -29.23 33.67 11.22
C SER A 44 -30.21 32.65 10.65
N GLY A 45 -29.84 31.36 10.64
CA GLY A 45 -30.59 30.35 9.91
C GLY A 45 -30.66 30.62 8.41
N GLY A 46 -31.52 29.87 7.71
CA GLY A 46 -31.82 30.10 6.29
C GLY A 46 -30.98 29.29 5.31
N THR A 47 -31.46 29.23 4.07
CA THR A 47 -30.93 28.36 3.02
C THR A 47 -29.60 28.86 2.45
N THR A 48 -29.43 30.18 2.32
CA THR A 48 -28.23 30.79 1.76
C THR A 48 -26.95 30.45 2.55
N PRO A 49 -26.86 30.71 3.87
CA PRO A 49 -25.65 30.37 4.62
C PRO A 49 -25.36 28.86 4.63
N LEU A 50 -26.40 28.02 4.58
CA LEU A 50 -26.26 26.58 4.47
C LEU A 50 -25.64 26.15 3.12
N LEU A 51 -26.09 26.74 2.01
CA LEU A 51 -25.52 26.47 0.68
C LEU A 51 -24.07 26.95 0.56
N VAL A 52 -23.75 28.10 1.13
CA VAL A 52 -22.37 28.61 1.17
C VAL A 52 -21.48 27.67 1.99
N LEU A 53 -21.94 27.24 3.17
CA LEU A 53 -21.24 26.26 4.00
C LEU A 53 -21.01 24.96 3.22
N ALA A 54 -22.04 24.43 2.54
CA ALA A 54 -21.93 23.23 1.73
C ALA A 54 -20.88 23.38 0.61
N GLY A 55 -20.88 24.50 -0.11
CA GLY A 55 -19.88 24.81 -1.12
C GLY A 55 -18.46 24.88 -0.56
N LEU A 56 -18.26 25.54 0.57
CA LEU A 56 -16.96 25.64 1.24
C LEU A 56 -16.47 24.27 1.76
N SER A 57 -17.36 23.46 2.32
CA SER A 57 -17.02 22.10 2.77
C SER A 57 -16.63 21.19 1.61
N LEU A 58 -17.32 21.27 0.47
CA LEU A 58 -16.96 20.53 -0.75
C LEU A 58 -15.59 20.97 -1.27
N LEU A 59 -15.36 22.29 -1.37
CA LEU A 59 -14.09 22.86 -1.79
C LEU A 59 -12.96 22.44 -0.85
N PHE A 60 -13.16 22.55 0.46
CA PHE A 60 -12.20 22.08 1.47
C PHE A 60 -11.89 20.60 1.26
N GLY A 61 -12.90 19.76 1.05
CA GLY A 61 -12.72 18.34 0.79
C GLY A 61 -11.90 18.04 -0.47
N VAL A 62 -11.91 18.90 -1.49
CA VAL A 62 -11.05 18.78 -2.68
C VAL A 62 -9.63 19.22 -2.34
N LEU A 63 -9.49 20.42 -1.78
CA LEU A 63 -8.19 21.02 -1.44
C LEU A 63 -7.41 20.22 -0.39
N PHE A 64 -8.11 19.52 0.50
CA PHE A 64 -7.51 18.68 1.54
C PHE A 64 -6.84 17.41 0.99
N VAL A 65 -7.36 16.82 -0.09
CA VAL A 65 -6.87 15.55 -0.66
C VAL A 65 -5.92 15.77 -1.84
N LEU A 66 -5.99 16.91 -2.54
CA LEU A 66 -5.12 17.24 -3.66
C LEU A 66 -3.61 17.11 -3.36
N PRO A 67 -3.09 17.58 -2.22
CA PRO A 67 -1.67 17.50 -1.89
C PRO A 67 -1.20 16.10 -1.54
N VAL A 68 -2.10 15.16 -1.28
CA VAL A 68 -1.72 13.82 -0.82
C VAL A 68 -1.19 12.99 -2.00
N GLY A 69 -0.02 12.39 -1.84
CA GLY A 69 0.55 11.50 -2.86
C GLY A 69 -0.26 10.22 -2.98
N GLY A 70 -0.21 9.57 -4.13
CA GLY A 70 -0.93 8.33 -4.35
C GLY A 70 -0.50 7.20 -3.41
N ALA A 71 0.69 7.30 -2.82
CA ALA A 71 1.26 6.30 -1.91
C ALA A 71 0.46 6.29 -0.61
N ASP A 72 0.01 7.47 -0.24
CA ASP A 72 -0.65 7.83 0.99
C ASP A 72 -2.18 7.80 0.84
N VAL A 73 -2.68 7.55 -0.37
CA VAL A 73 -4.12 7.45 -0.64
C VAL A 73 -4.82 6.41 0.25
N PRO A 74 -4.27 5.20 0.52
CA PRO A 74 -4.90 4.27 1.43
C PRO A 74 -5.13 4.84 2.84
N ILE A 75 -4.17 5.63 3.36
CA ILE A 75 -4.31 6.31 4.66
C ILE A 75 -5.46 7.34 4.59
N VAL A 76 -5.55 8.09 3.48
CA VAL A 76 -6.65 9.06 3.28
C VAL A 76 -8.01 8.38 3.20
N ILE A 77 -8.12 7.21 2.58
CA ILE A 77 -9.38 6.45 2.52
C ILE A 77 -9.86 6.13 3.94
N SER A 78 -8.96 5.58 4.76
CA SER A 78 -9.27 5.24 6.15
C SER A 78 -9.64 6.48 6.98
N LEU A 79 -8.94 7.60 6.77
CA LEU A 79 -9.25 8.87 7.45
C LEU A 79 -10.63 9.42 7.06
N LEU A 80 -10.95 9.41 5.76
CA LEU A 80 -12.26 9.85 5.27
C LEU A 80 -13.38 8.93 5.75
N ASN A 81 -13.11 7.63 5.91
CA ASN A 81 -14.05 6.69 6.53
C ASN A 81 -14.31 7.02 8.01
N ALA A 82 -13.28 7.45 8.75
CA ALA A 82 -13.47 7.95 10.11
C ALA A 82 -14.37 9.21 10.13
N PHE A 83 -14.14 10.15 9.21
CA PHE A 83 -14.96 11.37 9.09
C PHE A 83 -16.42 11.08 8.74
N THR A 84 -16.70 10.09 7.88
CA THR A 84 -18.08 9.65 7.62
C THR A 84 -18.74 9.11 8.88
N GLY A 85 -18.02 8.32 9.69
CA GLY A 85 -18.50 7.84 10.99
C GLY A 85 -18.86 8.97 11.96
N LEU A 86 -17.95 9.94 12.15
CA LEU A 86 -18.23 11.12 12.98
C LEU A 86 -19.42 11.94 12.47
N THR A 87 -19.57 12.08 11.16
CA THR A 87 -20.70 12.82 10.56
C THR A 87 -22.03 12.11 10.82
N VAL A 88 -22.06 10.78 10.73
CA VAL A 88 -23.24 9.96 11.07
C VAL A 88 -23.57 10.09 12.56
N ALA A 89 -22.56 10.08 13.43
CA ALA A 89 -22.77 10.28 14.88
C ALA A 89 -23.35 11.66 15.20
N ALA A 90 -22.81 12.72 14.58
CA ALA A 90 -23.32 14.09 14.72
C ALA A 90 -24.77 14.19 14.20
N SER A 91 -25.07 13.55 13.07
CA SER A 91 -26.44 13.47 12.53
C SER A 91 -27.37 12.73 13.49
N GLY A 92 -26.88 11.68 14.16
CA GLY A 92 -27.62 10.97 15.19
C GLY A 92 -27.99 11.86 16.39
N TYR A 93 -27.10 12.78 16.78
CA TYR A 93 -27.41 13.77 17.82
C TYR A 93 -28.51 14.74 17.37
N VAL A 94 -28.44 15.24 16.12
CA VAL A 94 -29.46 16.15 15.56
C VAL A 94 -30.82 15.45 15.44
N LEU A 95 -30.83 14.19 15.01
CA LEU A 95 -32.05 13.39 14.79
C LEU A 95 -32.52 12.65 16.06
N GLN A 96 -31.85 12.83 17.20
CA GLN A 96 -32.14 12.13 18.46
C GLN A 96 -32.21 10.59 18.29
N SER A 97 -31.32 10.03 17.47
CA SER A 97 -31.26 8.61 17.15
C SER A 97 -30.03 7.96 17.78
N THR A 98 -30.25 7.16 18.82
CA THR A 98 -29.19 6.40 19.50
C THR A 98 -28.48 5.44 18.55
N LEU A 99 -29.20 4.83 17.60
CA LEU A 99 -28.62 3.91 16.62
C LEU A 99 -27.55 4.60 15.76
N LEU A 100 -27.83 5.80 15.27
CA LEU A 100 -26.88 6.58 14.45
C LEU A 100 -25.68 7.05 15.26
N ILE A 101 -25.88 7.40 16.54
CA ILE A 101 -24.79 7.76 17.45
C ILE A 101 -23.87 6.57 17.65
N VAL A 102 -24.40 5.40 18.01
CA VAL A 102 -23.63 4.18 18.25
C VAL A 102 -22.92 3.71 16.98
N ALA A 103 -23.62 3.59 15.85
CA ALA A 103 -23.01 3.17 14.59
C ALA A 103 -21.94 4.16 14.11
N GLY A 104 -22.23 5.46 14.14
CA GLY A 104 -21.30 6.49 13.69
C GLY A 104 -20.02 6.56 14.54
N THR A 105 -20.15 6.49 15.86
CA THR A 105 -18.99 6.48 16.77
C THR A 105 -18.14 5.22 16.62
N LEU A 106 -18.75 4.05 16.42
CA LEU A 106 -18.02 2.81 16.16
C LEU A 106 -17.22 2.89 14.86
N VAL A 107 -17.83 3.36 13.77
CA VAL A 107 -17.14 3.56 12.48
C VAL A 107 -16.03 4.61 12.60
N GLY A 108 -16.30 5.72 13.29
CA GLY A 108 -15.34 6.80 13.51
C GLY A 108 -14.09 6.34 14.29
N ALA A 109 -14.31 5.60 15.38
CA ALA A 109 -13.22 5.06 16.20
C ALA A 109 -12.40 4.01 15.44
N SER A 110 -13.06 3.04 14.79
CA SER A 110 -12.39 2.00 14.00
C SER A 110 -11.57 2.60 12.86
N GLY A 111 -12.15 3.53 12.09
CA GLY A 111 -11.43 4.24 11.04
C GLY A 111 -10.22 5.01 11.56
N THR A 112 -10.33 5.70 12.70
CA THR A 112 -9.21 6.45 13.27
C THR A 112 -8.07 5.53 13.71
N ILE A 113 -8.38 4.41 14.36
CA ILE A 113 -7.39 3.41 14.79
C ILE A 113 -6.69 2.80 13.58
N LEU A 114 -7.45 2.39 12.57
CA LEU A 114 -6.91 1.83 11.33
C LEU A 114 -6.00 2.83 10.63
N THR A 115 -6.41 4.09 10.53
CA THR A 115 -5.61 5.16 9.90
C THR A 115 -4.25 5.31 10.60
N ARG A 116 -4.22 5.27 11.93
CA ARG A 116 -2.98 5.35 12.71
C ARG A 116 -2.08 4.14 12.46
N LYS A 117 -2.64 2.92 12.54
CA LYS A 117 -1.87 1.69 12.29
C LYS A 117 -1.29 1.64 10.87
N MET A 118 -2.06 2.09 9.88
CA MET A 118 -1.58 2.18 8.50
C MET A 118 -0.45 3.19 8.34
N ALA A 119 -0.56 4.38 8.94
CA ALA A 119 0.49 5.39 8.88
C ALA A 119 1.79 4.88 9.51
N GLU A 120 1.69 4.25 10.69
CA GLU A 120 2.81 3.62 11.39
C GLU A 120 3.45 2.50 10.56
N ALA A 121 2.64 1.61 9.96
CA ALA A 121 3.14 0.55 9.10
C ALA A 121 3.78 1.05 7.79
N MET A 122 3.45 2.27 7.35
CA MET A 122 4.09 2.95 6.23
C MET A 122 5.32 3.77 6.65
N GLY A 123 5.71 3.77 7.92
CA GLY A 123 6.82 4.59 8.45
C GLY A 123 6.57 6.10 8.39
N ARG A 124 5.30 6.53 8.28
CA ARG A 124 4.92 7.93 8.07
C ARG A 124 4.03 8.44 9.20
N SER A 125 4.22 9.71 9.58
CA SER A 125 3.27 10.37 10.49
C SER A 125 2.01 10.80 9.73
N LEU A 126 0.85 10.78 10.39
CA LEU A 126 -0.42 11.27 9.81
C LEU A 126 -0.28 12.72 9.30
N PHE A 127 0.42 13.56 10.06
CA PHE A 127 0.69 14.94 9.66
C PHE A 127 1.59 15.03 8.41
N GLY A 128 2.65 14.21 8.35
CA GLY A 128 3.52 14.13 7.17
C GLY A 128 2.78 13.59 5.94
N THR A 129 1.79 12.71 6.14
CA THR A 129 0.97 12.14 5.07
C THR A 129 0.05 13.20 4.44
N LEU A 130 -0.57 14.04 5.27
CA LEU A 130 -1.52 15.07 4.82
C LEU A 130 -0.86 16.36 4.34
N PHE A 131 0.25 16.75 4.98
CA PHE A 131 0.89 18.06 4.76
C PHE A 131 2.34 17.97 4.30
N GLY A 132 2.93 16.78 4.19
CA GLY A 132 4.34 16.58 3.83
C GLY A 132 4.69 17.14 2.45
N ALA A 133 3.73 17.16 1.51
CA ALA A 133 3.92 17.76 0.20
C ALA A 133 4.17 19.29 0.25
N PHE A 134 3.75 19.97 1.31
CA PHE A 134 4.04 21.41 1.52
C PHE A 134 5.39 21.66 2.18
N THR A 135 5.97 20.65 2.84
CA THR A 135 7.26 20.74 3.53
C THR A 135 8.39 20.05 2.77
N ALA A 136 8.05 19.28 1.73
CA ALA A 136 9.00 18.65 0.83
C ALA A 136 9.85 19.74 0.15
N LYS A 137 11.12 19.81 0.53
CA LYS A 137 12.11 20.51 -0.30
C LYS A 137 12.24 19.73 -1.61
N PRO A 138 12.45 20.40 -2.76
CA PRO A 138 12.75 19.69 -4.00
C PRO A 138 13.99 18.84 -3.74
N GLN A 139 13.78 17.54 -3.63
CA GLN A 139 14.87 16.59 -3.55
C GLN A 139 15.48 16.59 -4.95
N ALA A 140 16.79 16.85 -5.02
CA ALA A 140 17.52 16.69 -6.26
C ALA A 140 17.16 15.31 -6.81
N ALA A 141 16.76 15.26 -8.08
CA ALA A 141 16.55 13.99 -8.76
C ALA A 141 17.79 13.14 -8.47
N ALA A 142 17.59 11.97 -7.87
CA ALA A 142 18.68 11.02 -7.74
C ALA A 142 19.28 10.87 -9.15
N GLU A 143 20.59 11.07 -9.26
CA GLU A 143 21.30 10.83 -10.50
C GLU A 143 20.89 9.44 -11.00
N ALA A 144 20.59 9.34 -12.30
CA ALA A 144 20.30 8.07 -12.94
C ALA A 144 21.44 7.12 -12.57
N GLY A 145 21.12 6.11 -11.75
CA GLY A 145 22.11 5.20 -11.22
C GLY A 145 22.88 4.56 -12.36
N GLU A 146 24.18 4.37 -12.16
CA GLU A 146 25.03 3.58 -13.04
C GLU A 146 24.31 2.28 -13.45
N VAL A 147 24.51 1.85 -14.70
CA VAL A 147 23.98 0.59 -15.22
C VAL A 147 24.64 -0.56 -14.46
N ARG A 148 24.08 -0.90 -13.30
CA ARG A 148 24.49 -2.01 -12.46
C ARG A 148 23.92 -3.30 -13.07
N PRO A 149 24.75 -4.33 -13.32
CA PRO A 149 24.27 -5.56 -13.92
C PRO A 149 23.24 -6.24 -13.01
N VAL A 150 22.16 -6.74 -13.60
CA VAL A 150 21.12 -7.52 -12.90
C VAL A 150 21.16 -8.97 -13.36
N LYS A 151 20.92 -9.90 -12.45
CA LYS A 151 20.81 -11.33 -12.77
C LYS A 151 19.37 -11.64 -13.18
N SER A 152 19.16 -11.98 -14.44
CA SER A 152 17.87 -12.47 -14.94
C SER A 152 17.86 -14.01 -15.02
N GLY A 153 16.74 -14.64 -14.70
CA GLY A 153 16.56 -16.10 -14.79
C GLY A 153 15.40 -16.49 -15.69
N SER A 154 15.39 -17.75 -16.14
CA SER A 154 14.26 -18.35 -16.85
C SER A 154 13.27 -19.01 -15.88
N PRO A 155 12.01 -19.25 -16.29
CA PRO A 155 11.04 -20.00 -15.47
C PRO A 155 11.54 -21.39 -15.07
N ASP A 156 12.30 -22.06 -15.94
CA ASP A 156 12.87 -23.39 -15.67
C ASP A 156 13.93 -23.33 -14.56
N ASP A 157 14.81 -22.32 -14.58
CA ASP A 157 15.81 -22.12 -13.51
C ASP A 157 15.13 -21.88 -12.15
N VAL A 158 14.04 -21.11 -12.14
CA VAL A 158 13.25 -20.83 -10.94
C VAL A 158 12.57 -22.12 -10.44
N ALA A 159 12.00 -22.92 -11.33
CA ALA A 159 11.37 -24.19 -10.97
C ALA A 159 12.38 -25.18 -10.36
N ILE A 160 13.59 -25.25 -10.91
CA ILE A 160 14.68 -26.06 -10.35
C ILE A 160 15.04 -25.60 -8.94
N LEU A 161 15.23 -24.29 -8.73
CA LEU A 161 15.53 -23.74 -7.40
C LEU A 161 14.43 -24.05 -6.39
N LEU A 162 13.16 -23.94 -6.80
CA LEU A 162 12.01 -24.25 -5.95
C LEU A 162 11.89 -25.74 -5.64
N ASN A 163 12.22 -26.63 -6.59
CA ASN A 163 12.14 -28.08 -6.40
C ASN A 163 13.17 -28.62 -5.38
N TYR A 164 14.31 -27.93 -5.20
CA TYR A 164 15.34 -28.30 -4.22
C TYR A 164 15.26 -27.52 -2.90
N ALA A 165 14.34 -26.56 -2.78
CA ALA A 165 14.14 -25.79 -1.57
C ALA A 165 13.42 -26.63 -0.51
N GLN A 166 13.80 -26.48 0.77
CA GLN A 166 13.06 -27.05 1.89
C GLN A 166 12.03 -26.06 2.44
N ARG A 167 12.34 -24.77 2.37
CA ARG A 167 11.45 -23.69 2.81
C ARG A 167 11.35 -22.57 1.79
N VAL A 168 10.11 -22.24 1.41
CA VAL A 168 9.78 -21.18 0.45
C VAL A 168 8.84 -20.16 1.07
N VAL A 169 9.23 -18.89 1.05
CA VAL A 169 8.35 -17.80 1.48
C VAL A 169 7.90 -16.98 0.28
N ILE A 170 6.60 -16.88 0.08
CA ILE A 170 6.00 -16.09 -0.98
C ILE A 170 5.66 -14.71 -0.42
N VAL A 171 6.18 -13.65 -1.04
CA VAL A 171 5.91 -12.26 -0.67
C VAL A 171 5.03 -11.63 -1.76
N PRO A 172 3.70 -11.61 -1.57
CA PRO A 172 2.77 -11.04 -2.52
C PRO A 172 2.78 -9.50 -2.48
N GLY A 173 2.68 -8.88 -3.65
CA GLY A 173 2.52 -7.44 -3.78
C GLY A 173 1.41 -7.04 -4.74
N PHE A 174 1.26 -5.74 -4.96
CA PHE A 174 0.20 -5.21 -5.82
C PHE A 174 0.26 -5.76 -7.26
N GLY A 175 1.44 -6.11 -7.77
CA GLY A 175 1.56 -6.72 -9.10
C GLY A 175 0.86 -8.08 -9.24
N LEU A 176 0.78 -8.87 -8.16
CA LEU A 176 0.01 -10.12 -8.13
C LEU A 176 -1.49 -9.86 -8.33
N ALA A 177 -2.01 -8.84 -7.63
CA ALA A 177 -3.40 -8.42 -7.73
C ALA A 177 -3.75 -7.89 -9.14
N VAL A 178 -2.88 -7.07 -9.72
CA VAL A 178 -3.10 -6.52 -11.08
C VAL A 178 -3.14 -7.62 -12.13
N ALA A 179 -2.27 -8.64 -12.00
CA ALA A 179 -2.22 -9.77 -12.93
C ALA A 179 -3.30 -10.83 -12.67
N GLN A 180 -4.06 -10.71 -11.57
CA GLN A 180 -5.03 -11.73 -11.14
C GLN A 180 -4.38 -13.12 -11.02
N ALA A 181 -3.20 -13.17 -10.40
CA ALA A 181 -2.36 -14.35 -10.30
C ALA A 181 -2.53 -15.13 -8.97
N GLN A 182 -3.46 -14.74 -8.10
CA GLN A 182 -3.67 -15.34 -6.78
C GLN A 182 -3.93 -16.86 -6.84
N HIS A 183 -4.73 -17.32 -7.81
CA HIS A 183 -5.00 -18.76 -7.99
C HIS A 183 -3.77 -19.53 -8.48
N THR A 184 -2.97 -18.93 -9.35
CA THR A 184 -1.73 -19.54 -9.87
C THR A 184 -0.66 -19.64 -8.79
N VAL A 185 -0.56 -18.63 -7.91
CA VAL A 185 0.33 -18.70 -6.74
C VAL A 185 -0.14 -19.78 -5.78
N ARG A 186 -1.45 -19.90 -5.54
CA ARG A 186 -1.99 -20.99 -4.72
C ARG A 186 -1.66 -22.36 -5.29
N GLU A 187 -1.85 -22.55 -6.59
CA GLU A 187 -1.49 -23.80 -7.29
C GLU A 187 0.00 -24.12 -7.13
N LEU A 188 0.88 -23.12 -7.25
CA LEU A 188 2.32 -23.29 -7.01
C LEU A 188 2.61 -23.73 -5.58
N ALA A 189 1.98 -23.09 -4.59
CA ALA A 189 2.15 -23.43 -3.18
C ALA A 189 1.65 -24.84 -2.85
N ASP A 190 0.55 -25.28 -3.47
CA ASP A 190 0.03 -26.64 -3.31
C ASP A 190 1.00 -27.69 -3.86
N LEU A 191 1.54 -27.48 -5.07
CA LEU A 191 2.53 -28.39 -5.66
C LEU A 191 3.81 -28.49 -4.84
N LEU A 192 4.28 -27.38 -4.27
CA LEU A 192 5.42 -27.37 -3.37
C LEU A 192 5.13 -28.10 -2.06
N SER A 193 3.93 -27.88 -1.50
CA SER A 193 3.48 -28.56 -0.27
C SER A 193 3.36 -30.08 -0.48
N GLU A 194 2.86 -30.53 -1.64
CA GLU A 194 2.79 -31.95 -2.03
C GLU A 194 4.19 -32.60 -2.12
N LYS A 195 5.20 -31.83 -2.52
CA LYS A 195 6.61 -32.24 -2.53
C LYS A 195 7.28 -32.17 -1.14
N GLY A 196 6.55 -31.76 -0.10
CA GLY A 196 7.03 -31.67 1.28
C GLY A 196 7.81 -30.39 1.61
N VAL A 197 7.73 -29.36 0.76
CA VAL A 197 8.33 -28.05 1.00
C VAL A 197 7.46 -27.23 1.95
N GLU A 198 8.06 -26.59 2.95
CA GLU A 198 7.35 -25.66 3.83
C GLU A 198 7.08 -24.34 3.09
N VAL A 199 5.80 -24.05 2.83
CA VAL A 199 5.39 -22.81 2.14
C VAL A 199 4.65 -21.87 3.09
N ALA A 200 5.13 -20.63 3.18
CA ALA A 200 4.47 -19.56 3.93
C ALA A 200 4.30 -18.30 3.07
N TYR A 201 3.28 -17.50 3.37
CA TYR A 201 3.03 -16.21 2.74
C TYR A 201 3.40 -15.09 3.72
N GLY A 202 4.42 -14.31 3.38
CA GLY A 202 4.83 -13.15 4.17
C GLY A 202 4.00 -11.93 3.80
N ILE A 203 3.05 -11.55 4.65
CA ILE A 203 2.15 -10.44 4.39
C ILE A 203 2.70 -9.16 5.02
N HIS A 204 2.99 -8.17 4.17
CA HIS A 204 3.29 -6.83 4.65
C HIS A 204 1.97 -6.08 4.91
N PRO A 205 1.81 -5.35 6.05
CA PRO A 205 0.56 -4.66 6.39
C PRO A 205 0.06 -3.63 5.36
N VAL A 206 0.95 -3.16 4.47
CA VAL A 206 0.66 -2.12 3.46
C VAL A 206 0.89 -2.65 2.04
N ALA A 207 1.00 -3.97 1.87
CA ALA A 207 1.04 -4.58 0.55
C ALA A 207 -0.29 -4.37 -0.18
N GLY A 208 -0.22 -3.77 -1.37
CA GLY A 208 -1.38 -3.48 -2.21
C GLY A 208 -1.78 -2.01 -2.19
N ARG A 209 -3.08 -1.75 -2.40
CA ARG A 209 -3.68 -0.39 -2.42
C ARG A 209 -4.78 -0.17 -1.38
N MET A 210 -5.02 -1.14 -0.52
CA MET A 210 -5.95 -1.03 0.61
C MET A 210 -5.41 -1.84 1.79
N PRO A 211 -5.73 -1.48 3.04
CA PRO A 211 -5.35 -2.31 4.18
C PRO A 211 -5.99 -3.70 4.04
N GLY A 212 -5.19 -4.74 4.28
CA GLY A 212 -5.62 -6.14 4.14
C GLY A 212 -5.87 -6.59 2.70
N HIS A 213 -5.42 -5.84 1.68
CA HIS A 213 -5.64 -6.17 0.26
C HIS A 213 -5.19 -7.61 -0.04
N MET A 214 -3.97 -7.98 0.35
CA MET A 214 -3.42 -9.31 0.05
C MET A 214 -4.16 -10.41 0.82
N ASN A 215 -4.53 -10.18 2.09
CA ASN A 215 -5.26 -11.17 2.89
C ASN A 215 -6.61 -11.52 2.23
N VAL A 216 -7.34 -10.52 1.73
CA VAL A 216 -8.63 -10.75 1.06
C VAL A 216 -8.45 -11.50 -0.26
N LEU A 217 -7.48 -11.12 -1.08
CA LEU A 217 -7.23 -11.79 -2.37
C LEU A 217 -6.75 -13.23 -2.20
N LEU A 218 -5.93 -13.51 -1.20
CA LEU A 218 -5.47 -14.87 -0.91
C LEU A 218 -6.57 -15.70 -0.27
N ALA A 219 -7.44 -15.10 0.55
CA ALA A 219 -8.64 -15.77 1.03
C ALA A 219 -9.62 -16.12 -0.11
N GLU A 220 -9.79 -15.23 -1.10
CA GLU A 220 -10.56 -15.52 -2.33
C GLU A 220 -9.97 -16.71 -3.11
N ALA A 221 -8.64 -16.83 -3.13
CA ALA A 221 -7.95 -17.97 -3.71
C ALA A 221 -7.96 -19.24 -2.82
N ASN A 222 -8.69 -19.24 -1.70
CA ASN A 222 -8.74 -20.32 -0.71
C ASN A 222 -7.37 -20.71 -0.12
N VAL A 223 -6.47 -19.73 0.09
CA VAL A 223 -5.23 -19.97 0.84
C VAL A 223 -5.57 -20.14 2.33
N PRO A 224 -5.10 -21.20 3.00
CA PRO A 224 -5.29 -21.39 4.44
C PRO A 224 -4.70 -20.22 5.24
N TYR A 225 -5.45 -19.71 6.21
CA TYR A 225 -5.00 -18.60 7.06
C TYR A 225 -3.73 -18.91 7.85
N GLU A 226 -3.47 -20.18 8.18
CA GLU A 226 -2.25 -20.62 8.87
C GLU A 226 -0.98 -20.38 8.04
N GLN A 227 -1.10 -20.35 6.71
CA GLN A 227 0.01 -20.02 5.83
C GLN A 227 0.18 -18.50 5.65
N LEU A 228 -0.79 -17.68 6.06
CA LEU A 228 -0.73 -16.22 5.97
C LEU A 228 -0.08 -15.67 7.24
N VAL A 229 1.22 -15.42 7.18
CA VAL A 229 2.02 -14.98 8.32
C VAL A 229 2.28 -13.49 8.20
N GLU A 230 2.00 -12.76 9.27
CA GLU A 230 2.23 -11.32 9.34
C GLU A 230 3.73 -11.00 9.40
N MET A 231 4.09 -9.80 8.92
CA MET A 231 5.49 -9.36 8.79
C MET A 231 6.35 -9.54 10.06
N GLU A 232 5.81 -9.26 11.24
CA GLU A 232 6.54 -9.36 12.51
C GLU A 232 6.91 -10.80 12.86
N GLU A 233 6.05 -11.76 12.49
CA GLU A 233 6.22 -13.18 12.78
C GLU A 233 7.08 -13.87 11.71
N ILE A 234 6.98 -13.46 10.44
CA ILE A 234 7.74 -14.06 9.34
C ILE A 234 9.18 -13.52 9.28
N ASN A 235 9.45 -12.27 9.68
CA ASN A 235 10.77 -11.66 9.55
C ASN A 235 11.92 -12.47 10.21
N PRO A 236 11.77 -13.00 11.44
CA PRO A 236 12.80 -13.83 12.08
C PRO A 236 13.10 -15.15 11.33
N THR A 237 12.22 -15.58 10.43
CA THR A 237 12.34 -16.86 9.71
C THR A 237 13.12 -16.75 8.40
N PHE A 238 13.30 -15.55 7.85
CA PHE A 238 14.01 -15.34 6.58
C PHE A 238 15.44 -15.91 6.54
N PRO A 239 16.27 -15.84 7.60
CA PRO A 239 17.60 -16.47 7.60
C PRO A 239 17.58 -18.00 7.44
N GLN A 240 16.44 -18.65 7.72
CA GLN A 240 16.23 -20.09 7.57
C GLN A 240 15.43 -20.43 6.30
N THR A 241 15.17 -19.44 5.45
CA THR A 241 14.39 -19.61 4.20
C THR A 241 15.34 -19.78 3.02
N ASP A 242 15.16 -20.85 2.25
CA ASP A 242 16.03 -21.15 1.10
C ASP A 242 15.72 -20.24 -0.08
N VAL A 243 14.43 -20.04 -0.38
CA VAL A 243 13.98 -19.24 -1.51
C VAL A 243 12.84 -18.33 -1.11
N VAL A 244 12.98 -17.03 -1.39
CA VAL A 244 11.89 -16.06 -1.27
C VAL A 244 11.38 -15.68 -2.66
N LEU A 245 10.08 -15.88 -2.90
CA LEU A 245 9.41 -15.54 -4.13
C LEU A 245 8.67 -14.21 -3.99
N VAL A 246 9.26 -13.13 -4.48
CA VAL A 246 8.67 -11.78 -4.45
C VAL A 246 7.79 -11.58 -5.68
N VAL A 247 6.47 -11.64 -5.50
CA VAL A 247 5.50 -11.57 -6.61
C VAL A 247 4.88 -10.18 -6.70
N GLY A 248 5.42 -9.33 -7.57
CA GLY A 248 4.83 -8.02 -7.83
C GLY A 248 4.92 -7.03 -6.66
N ALA A 249 5.82 -7.27 -5.71
CA ALA A 249 6.17 -6.35 -4.64
C ALA A 249 7.48 -5.61 -4.96
N ASN A 250 7.64 -4.39 -4.46
CA ASN A 250 8.88 -3.62 -4.63
C ASN A 250 9.24 -2.82 -3.38
N ASP A 251 8.40 -1.86 -3.00
CA ASP A 251 8.72 -0.93 -1.91
C ASP A 251 8.76 -1.63 -0.54
N VAL A 252 7.88 -2.61 -0.31
CA VAL A 252 7.75 -3.40 0.93
C VAL A 252 8.92 -4.35 1.23
N VAL A 253 9.84 -4.52 0.26
CA VAL A 253 11.04 -5.35 0.38
C VAL A 253 12.32 -4.54 0.11
N ASN A 254 12.21 -3.21 0.00
CA ASN A 254 13.33 -2.36 -0.39
C ASN A 254 14.23 -2.00 0.81
N PRO A 255 15.50 -2.44 0.85
CA PRO A 255 16.41 -2.17 1.97
C PRO A 255 16.69 -0.68 2.22
N ALA A 256 16.46 0.19 1.22
CA ALA A 256 16.63 1.63 1.34
C ALA A 256 15.84 2.24 2.51
N ALA A 257 14.73 1.61 2.90
CA ALA A 257 13.94 2.00 4.07
C ALA A 257 14.74 2.01 5.38
N LYS A 258 15.77 1.16 5.50
CA LYS A 258 16.64 1.06 6.69
C LYS A 258 17.99 1.75 6.50
N THR A 259 18.54 1.72 5.29
CA THR A 259 19.94 2.09 5.04
C THR A 259 20.14 3.52 4.53
N THR A 260 19.12 4.14 3.91
CA THR A 260 19.27 5.40 3.18
C THR A 260 18.46 6.52 3.81
N PRO A 261 19.07 7.33 4.72
CA PRO A 261 18.42 8.49 5.31
C PRO A 261 17.93 9.46 4.24
N GLY A 262 16.66 9.88 4.34
CA GLY A 262 16.05 10.86 3.45
C GLY A 262 15.38 10.28 2.20
N CYS A 263 15.35 8.96 2.01
CA CYS A 263 14.48 8.36 0.98
C CYS A 263 12.99 8.43 1.41
N PRO A 264 12.03 8.43 0.47
CA PRO A 264 10.59 8.56 0.78
C PRO A 264 9.99 7.44 1.64
N ILE A 265 10.70 6.32 1.79
CA ILE A 265 10.29 5.15 2.58
C ILE A 265 11.19 4.93 3.81
N TYR A 266 12.06 5.89 4.15
CA TYR A 266 12.97 5.75 5.27
C TYR A 266 12.19 5.60 6.59
N GLY A 267 12.50 4.56 7.36
CA GLY A 267 11.81 4.21 8.60
C GLY A 267 10.56 3.33 8.43
N MET A 268 10.17 3.01 7.19
CA MET A 268 9.12 2.01 6.94
C MET A 268 9.63 0.62 7.35
N PRO A 269 8.90 -0.12 8.21
CA PRO A 269 9.16 -1.55 8.39
C PRO A 269 9.10 -2.26 7.03
N ILE A 270 9.98 -3.22 6.78
CA ILE A 270 10.01 -3.99 5.53
C ILE A 270 10.13 -5.48 5.83
N LEU A 271 9.82 -6.30 4.84
CA LEU A 271 10.15 -7.72 4.87
C LEU A 271 11.64 -7.91 4.57
N ASP A 272 12.38 -8.53 5.50
CA ASP A 272 13.84 -8.70 5.45
C ASP A 272 14.29 -9.84 4.53
N VAL A 273 13.75 -9.85 3.31
CA VAL A 273 13.95 -10.90 2.30
C VAL A 273 15.42 -11.05 1.88
N ALA A 274 16.25 -10.02 2.05
CA ALA A 274 17.68 -10.06 1.76
C ALA A 274 18.46 -11.07 2.63
N SER A 275 17.88 -11.45 3.78
CA SER A 275 18.45 -12.42 4.70
C SER A 275 18.28 -13.87 4.24
N ALA A 276 17.41 -14.12 3.25
CA ALA A 276 17.18 -15.46 2.71
C ALA A 276 18.34 -15.97 1.84
N GLY A 277 18.34 -17.27 1.55
CA GLY A 277 19.33 -17.92 0.70
C GLY A 277 19.33 -17.37 -0.73
N ASN A 278 18.17 -17.39 -1.38
CA ASN A 278 17.95 -16.82 -2.71
C ASN A 278 16.66 -16.00 -2.75
N VAL A 279 16.66 -14.92 -3.54
CA VAL A 279 15.48 -14.06 -3.72
C VAL A 279 15.11 -14.03 -5.20
N ILE A 280 13.84 -14.25 -5.52
CA ILE A 280 13.35 -14.27 -6.90
C ILE A 280 12.28 -13.20 -7.06
N PHE A 281 12.51 -12.21 -7.92
CA PHE A 281 11.56 -11.15 -8.20
C PHE A 281 10.79 -11.40 -9.48
N LEU A 282 9.46 -11.40 -9.41
CA LEU A 282 8.58 -11.43 -10.57
C LEU A 282 8.08 -10.02 -10.85
N LYS A 283 8.58 -9.42 -11.94
CA LYS A 283 8.18 -8.08 -12.37
C LYS A 283 8.29 -7.91 -13.89
N ARG A 284 7.49 -6.99 -14.46
CA ARG A 284 7.46 -6.75 -15.91
C ARG A 284 8.68 -6.00 -16.47
N SER A 285 9.30 -5.13 -15.67
CA SER A 285 10.41 -4.26 -16.11
C SER A 285 11.18 -3.72 -14.91
N MET A 286 12.28 -3.00 -15.13
CA MET A 286 13.05 -2.33 -14.08
C MET A 286 12.39 -1.07 -13.49
N ARG A 287 11.17 -0.73 -13.91
CA ARG A 287 10.46 0.44 -13.39
C ARG A 287 10.33 0.41 -11.85
N PRO A 288 10.43 1.59 -11.20
CA PRO A 288 10.28 1.71 -9.76
C PRO A 288 8.84 1.42 -9.32
N GLY A 289 8.68 1.23 -8.01
CA GLY A 289 7.41 0.93 -7.37
C GLY A 289 6.56 2.18 -7.18
N PHE A 290 5.71 2.14 -6.16
CA PHE A 290 4.80 3.23 -5.87
C PHE A 290 5.59 4.49 -5.43
N ALA A 291 6.60 4.31 -4.57
CA ALA A 291 7.42 5.37 -4.03
C ALA A 291 8.35 6.04 -5.07
N GLY A 292 8.46 5.48 -6.28
CA GLY A 292 9.25 6.07 -7.36
C GLY A 292 10.76 5.99 -7.15
N ILE A 293 11.24 5.13 -6.25
CA ILE A 293 12.65 4.89 -5.98
C ILE A 293 13.11 3.55 -6.56
N GLU A 294 14.40 3.47 -6.89
CA GLU A 294 15.04 2.20 -7.22
C GLU A 294 15.19 1.32 -5.96
N ASN A 295 15.33 0.02 -6.19
CA ASN A 295 15.48 -0.96 -5.14
C ASN A 295 16.83 -1.65 -5.29
N ASP A 296 17.73 -1.41 -4.32
CA ASP A 296 19.09 -1.94 -4.34
C ASP A 296 19.13 -3.47 -4.30
N LEU A 297 18.09 -4.11 -3.75
CA LEU A 297 17.98 -5.57 -3.68
C LEU A 297 17.93 -6.23 -5.08
N LEU A 298 17.49 -5.50 -6.10
CA LEU A 298 17.44 -6.00 -7.48
C LEU A 298 18.85 -6.24 -8.07
N TYR A 299 19.88 -5.64 -7.47
CA TYR A 299 21.27 -5.77 -7.88
C TYR A 299 22.07 -6.71 -6.98
N ASP A 300 21.44 -7.31 -5.95
CA ASP A 300 22.10 -8.27 -5.07
C ASP A 300 22.42 -9.57 -5.82
N ALA A 301 23.59 -10.16 -5.53
CA ALA A 301 24.04 -11.39 -6.18
C ALA A 301 23.13 -12.60 -5.92
N LYS A 302 22.40 -12.62 -4.78
CA LYS A 302 21.43 -13.65 -4.43
C LYS A 302 20.08 -13.44 -5.11
N THR A 303 19.86 -12.27 -5.71
CA THR A 303 18.59 -11.91 -6.34
C THR A 303 18.58 -12.32 -7.81
N THR A 304 17.51 -13.00 -8.24
CA THR A 304 17.26 -13.34 -9.64
C THR A 304 15.95 -12.70 -10.09
N LEU A 305 15.97 -12.03 -11.23
CA LEU A 305 14.82 -11.35 -11.81
C LEU A 305 14.16 -12.25 -12.86
N LEU A 306 12.88 -12.56 -12.68
CA LEU A 306 12.04 -13.20 -13.68
C LEU A 306 11.16 -12.14 -14.34
N PHE A 307 11.53 -11.75 -15.56
CA PHE A 307 10.80 -10.73 -16.30
C PHE A 307 9.56 -11.29 -16.99
N GLY A 308 8.41 -10.65 -16.76
CA GLY A 308 7.16 -10.99 -17.41
C GLY A 308 5.93 -10.49 -16.66
N ASP A 309 4.75 -10.74 -17.22
CA ASP A 309 3.51 -10.66 -16.45
C ASP A 309 3.53 -11.69 -15.33
N ALA A 310 3.02 -11.34 -14.14
CA ALA A 310 3.11 -12.22 -12.98
C ALA A 310 2.35 -13.53 -13.21
N LYS A 311 1.16 -13.49 -13.80
CA LYS A 311 0.34 -14.68 -14.06
C LYS A 311 1.01 -15.59 -15.07
N ASP A 312 1.49 -15.04 -16.18
CA ASP A 312 2.16 -15.82 -17.22
C ASP A 312 3.46 -16.45 -16.72
N SER A 313 4.25 -15.68 -15.97
CA SER A 313 5.54 -16.15 -15.43
C SER A 313 5.33 -17.25 -14.39
N LEU A 314 4.38 -17.09 -13.48
CA LEU A 314 4.02 -18.10 -12.50
C LEU A 314 3.47 -19.36 -13.17
N THR A 315 2.62 -19.22 -14.18
CA THR A 315 2.08 -20.38 -14.93
C THR A 315 3.20 -21.19 -15.58
N LYS A 316 4.20 -20.52 -16.14
CA LYS A 316 5.38 -21.19 -16.72
C LYS A 316 6.20 -21.91 -15.63
N VAL A 317 6.42 -21.28 -14.48
CA VAL A 317 7.12 -21.90 -13.34
C VAL A 317 6.36 -23.12 -12.83
N VAL A 318 5.03 -23.02 -12.68
CA VAL A 318 4.17 -24.15 -12.29
C VAL A 318 4.29 -25.31 -13.27
N ASN A 319 4.23 -25.04 -14.58
CA ASN A 319 4.36 -26.07 -15.60
C ASN A 319 5.75 -26.73 -15.60
N ALA A 320 6.81 -25.94 -15.42
CA ALA A 320 8.17 -26.45 -15.30
C ALA A 320 8.34 -27.30 -14.02
N LEU A 321 7.76 -26.88 -12.90
CA LEU A 321 7.79 -27.64 -11.65
C LEU A 321 7.04 -28.97 -11.73
N LYS A 322 5.93 -29.03 -12.48
CA LYS A 322 5.21 -30.30 -12.74
C LYS A 322 6.00 -31.27 -13.62
N ALA A 323 6.94 -30.76 -14.42
CA ALA A 323 7.78 -31.59 -15.28
C ALA A 323 9.01 -32.18 -14.53
N LEU A 324 9.25 -31.75 -13.29
CA LEU A 324 10.33 -32.19 -12.40
C LEU A 324 9.80 -33.18 -11.35
#